data_AF-A0A292R977-F1
#
_entry.id   AF-A0A292R977-F1
#
_cell.length_a   1.000
_cell.length_b   1.000
_cell.length_c   1.000
_cell.angle_alpha   90.00
_cell.angle_beta   90.00
_cell.angle_gamma   90.00
#
_symmetry.space_group_name_H-M   'P 1'
#
loop_
_entity.id
_entity.type
_entity.pdbx_description
1 polymer ?
#
loop_
_entity_poly.entity_id
_entity_poly.type
_entity_poly.pdbx_seq_one_letter_code
_entity_poly.pdbx_strand_id
1 'polypeptide(L)'
;MIRWCLPTNIFSNTFACSAFPKVSAYNPFSASIFNSFVPTNFASMPLMRLPIFPSFNFGKLTLSSPSYLSKGASILGQNQNASLWKRLGYSAKKGWELAKKAVSGAVGFIGKCARYVKNAISKAGLGKYEYGNACDMVSIMRRNKNFKEINPNGVDLKKLPAGCVLVYGKGVAGYSKKYGHTEITTGNGKAVSDGVTQNLHRKPTAIFMPTAA
;
A
#
# COMPACT_ATOMS: atom_id res chain seq x y z
N MET A 1 42.14 5.51 -39.66
CA MET A 1 41.73 4.55 -38.62
C MET A 1 41.94 5.22 -37.26
N ILE A 2 40.87 5.72 -36.63
CA ILE A 2 40.97 6.59 -35.45
C ILE A 2 41.06 5.71 -34.20
N ARG A 3 42.19 5.78 -33.49
CA ARG A 3 42.39 5.20 -32.15
C ARG A 3 41.91 6.19 -31.10
N TRP A 4 40.95 5.79 -30.28
CA TRP A 4 40.58 6.52 -29.07
C TRP A 4 41.31 5.91 -27.86
N CYS A 5 42.14 6.72 -27.20
CA CYS A 5 42.70 6.42 -25.89
C CYS A 5 41.67 6.78 -24.81
N LEU A 6 41.45 5.87 -23.85
CA LEU A 6 40.75 6.17 -22.59
C LEU A 6 41.80 6.52 -21.52
N PRO A 7 41.58 7.53 -20.67
CA PRO A 7 42.38 7.71 -19.48
C PRO A 7 41.92 6.75 -18.37
N THR A 8 42.89 5.95 -17.92
CA THR A 8 42.93 5.23 -16.66
C THR A 8 42.92 6.20 -15.48
N ASN A 9 42.10 5.93 -14.46
CA ASN A 9 42.58 5.97 -13.07
C ASN A 9 41.65 5.12 -12.18
N ILE A 10 42.19 3.99 -11.79
CA ILE A 10 41.66 3.04 -10.82
C ILE A 10 42.24 3.49 -9.47
N PHE A 11 41.39 3.96 -8.56
CA PHE A 11 41.71 3.91 -7.14
C PHE A 11 40.96 2.72 -6.54
N SER A 12 41.75 1.68 -6.28
CA SER A 12 41.39 0.52 -5.50
C SER A 12 41.05 0.92 -4.08
N ASN A 13 39.95 0.39 -3.55
CA ASN A 13 39.86 0.04 -2.13
C ASN A 13 39.29 -1.37 -2.05
N THR A 14 40.20 -2.31 -1.84
CA THR A 14 39.96 -3.70 -1.51
C THR A 14 39.36 -3.78 -0.12
N PHE A 15 38.15 -4.35 0.02
CA PHE A 15 37.77 -5.07 1.23
C PHE A 15 37.02 -6.35 0.84
N ALA A 16 37.75 -7.44 1.09
CA ALA A 16 37.35 -8.78 1.52
C ALA A 16 35.94 -9.32 1.16
N CYS A 17 35.99 -10.50 0.54
CA CYS A 17 34.96 -11.52 0.54
C CYS A 17 34.50 -11.84 1.97
N SER A 18 33.25 -11.57 2.30
CA SER A 18 32.57 -12.17 3.45
C SER A 18 31.13 -12.50 3.08
N ALA A 19 30.87 -13.81 3.05
CA ALA A 19 29.59 -14.50 3.28
C ALA A 19 28.30 -13.80 2.80
N PHE A 20 27.67 -14.38 1.79
CA PHE A 20 26.25 -14.17 1.51
C PHE A 20 25.41 -14.49 2.76
N PRO A 21 24.62 -13.55 3.32
CA PRO A 21 23.48 -13.96 4.10
C PRO A 21 22.41 -14.44 3.11
N LYS A 22 21.99 -15.70 3.27
CA LYS A 22 20.74 -16.20 2.68
C LYS A 22 19.64 -15.16 2.91
N VAL A 23 19.07 -14.62 1.84
CA VAL A 23 17.87 -13.77 1.92
C VAL A 23 16.73 -14.66 2.40
N SER A 24 16.51 -14.65 3.72
CA SER A 24 15.34 -15.23 4.35
C SER A 24 14.11 -14.52 3.81
N ALA A 25 13.12 -15.30 3.37
CA ALA A 25 11.80 -14.81 2.97
C ALA A 25 11.12 -14.18 4.19
N TYR A 26 11.39 -12.89 4.42
CA TYR A 26 10.75 -12.11 5.47
C TYR A 26 9.32 -11.80 5.05
N ASN A 27 8.35 -12.40 5.73
CA ASN A 27 6.96 -11.98 5.69
C ASN A 27 6.87 -10.51 6.15
N PRO A 28 6.46 -9.55 5.30
CA PRO A 28 6.36 -8.14 5.70
C PRO A 28 5.19 -7.85 6.66
N PHE A 29 4.59 -8.89 7.24
CA PHE A 29 3.50 -8.86 8.20
C PHE A 29 3.95 -9.13 9.65
N SER A 30 5.24 -9.40 9.91
CA SER A 30 5.75 -9.59 11.27
C SER A 30 6.08 -8.25 11.96
N ALA A 31 5.05 -7.45 12.23
CA ALA A 31 5.02 -6.40 13.26
C ALA A 31 3.60 -5.80 13.31
N SER A 32 2.96 -5.94 14.47
CA SER A 32 1.59 -5.49 14.77
C SER A 32 1.33 -4.00 14.49
N ILE A 33 0.10 -3.69 14.09
CA ILE A 33 -0.98 -3.01 14.85
C ILE A 33 -2.15 -2.83 13.87
N PHE A 34 -3.03 -3.82 13.75
CA PHE A 34 -4.40 -3.64 13.27
C PHE A 34 -5.22 -4.85 13.76
N ASN A 35 -6.12 -4.62 14.72
CA ASN A 35 -7.07 -5.63 15.18
C ASN A 35 -7.94 -6.10 14.01
N SER A 36 -7.89 -7.39 13.73
CA SER A 36 -8.68 -8.08 12.73
C SER A 36 -10.15 -8.11 13.16
N PHE A 37 -11.01 -7.40 12.44
CA PHE A 37 -12.46 -7.63 12.52
C PHE A 37 -12.77 -8.98 11.85
N VAL A 38 -13.27 -9.94 12.62
CA VAL A 38 -13.89 -11.17 12.11
C VAL A 38 -15.39 -11.11 12.46
N PRO A 39 -16.32 -11.11 11.49
CA PRO A 39 -17.73 -11.27 11.80
C PRO A 39 -18.00 -12.75 12.11
N THR A 40 -18.60 -13.02 13.27
CA THR A 40 -19.08 -14.33 13.70
C THR A 40 -20.40 -14.68 13.02
N ASN A 41 -20.50 -15.87 12.42
CA ASN A 41 -21.42 -16.95 12.81
C ASN A 41 -21.60 -17.96 11.66
N PHE A 42 -21.39 -19.25 11.92
CA PHE A 42 -22.41 -20.31 11.83
C PHE A 42 -21.84 -21.66 12.31
N ALA A 43 -22.56 -22.27 13.26
CA ALA A 43 -22.68 -23.71 13.58
C ALA A 43 -21.43 -24.59 13.84
N SER A 44 -21.31 -24.98 15.12
CA SER A 44 -21.05 -26.32 15.66
C SER A 44 -20.00 -27.25 15.02
N MET A 45 -18.83 -27.40 15.68
CA MET A 45 -18.04 -28.65 15.72
C MET A 45 -17.17 -28.71 17.03
N PRO A 46 -16.83 -29.91 17.54
CA PRO A 46 -16.50 -30.13 18.95
C PRO A 46 -15.05 -29.78 19.37
N LEU A 47 -14.94 -29.67 20.69
CA LEU A 47 -13.89 -29.17 21.57
C LEU A 47 -12.44 -29.64 21.27
N MET A 48 -11.54 -28.70 21.00
CA MET A 48 -10.13 -28.80 21.40
C MET A 48 -9.79 -27.62 22.33
N ARG A 49 -9.28 -27.99 23.51
CA ARG A 49 -8.99 -27.12 24.65
C ARG A 49 -7.86 -26.13 24.33
N LEU A 50 -8.13 -24.84 24.47
CA LEU A 50 -7.15 -23.75 24.40
C LEU A 50 -6.94 -23.10 25.78
N PRO A 51 -5.76 -22.50 26.06
CA PRO A 51 -5.39 -22.00 27.38
C PRO A 51 -6.22 -20.78 27.78
N ILE A 52 -6.38 -20.64 29.10
CA ILE A 52 -7.12 -19.59 29.80
C ILE A 52 -6.48 -18.23 29.53
N PHE A 53 -7.29 -17.26 29.09
CA PHE A 53 -6.92 -15.83 29.03
C PHE A 53 -7.57 -15.07 30.20
N PRO A 54 -6.95 -13.99 30.74
CA PRO A 54 -7.51 -13.22 31.83
C PRO A 54 -8.75 -12.43 31.38
N SER A 55 -9.73 -12.33 32.27
CA SER A 55 -10.93 -11.53 32.11
C SER A 55 -10.61 -10.04 32.09
N PHE A 56 -11.17 -9.30 31.14
CA PHE A 56 -11.12 -7.84 31.12
C PHE A 56 -12.48 -7.27 31.50
N ASN A 57 -12.45 -6.45 32.54
CA ASN A 57 -13.61 -5.79 33.15
C ASN A 57 -13.97 -4.55 32.31
N PHE A 58 -15.15 -4.51 31.70
CA PHE A 58 -15.64 -3.34 30.97
C PHE A 58 -16.22 -2.33 31.97
N GLY A 59 -15.38 -1.37 32.37
CA GLY A 59 -15.82 -0.16 33.06
C GLY A 59 -16.84 0.59 32.20
N LYS A 60 -18.03 0.78 32.76
CA LYS A 60 -19.24 1.42 32.21
C LYS A 60 -18.93 2.83 31.66
N LEU A 61 -19.11 3.05 30.36
CA LEU A 61 -19.08 4.40 29.75
C LEU A 61 -20.46 5.05 29.89
N THR A 62 -20.55 6.09 30.71
CA THR A 62 -21.74 6.94 30.85
C THR A 62 -21.80 7.98 29.72
N LEU A 63 -22.93 7.99 29.01
CA LEU A 63 -23.28 8.95 27.95
C LEU A 63 -23.76 10.27 28.58
N SER A 64 -23.16 11.40 28.21
CA SER A 64 -23.73 12.74 28.45
C SER A 64 -23.67 13.59 27.17
N SER A 65 -24.81 14.21 26.85
CA SER A 65 -25.12 14.97 25.64
C SER A 65 -24.51 16.40 25.64
N PRO A 66 -24.57 17.16 24.52
CA PRO A 66 -23.48 18.04 24.10
C PRO A 66 -23.61 19.49 24.60
N SER A 67 -22.46 20.15 24.76
CA SER A 67 -22.38 21.62 24.83
C SER A 67 -21.53 22.15 23.66
N TYR A 68 -22.12 23.10 22.96
CA TYR A 68 -21.58 23.87 21.84
C TYR A 68 -20.58 24.90 22.39
N LEU A 69 -19.30 24.76 22.03
CA LEU A 69 -18.35 25.88 22.13
C LEU A 69 -17.26 25.75 21.07
N SER A 70 -17.26 26.69 20.12
CA SER A 70 -16.19 26.86 19.14
C SER A 70 -15.06 27.66 19.77
N LYS A 71 -13.84 27.11 19.84
CA LYS A 71 -12.59 27.87 19.76
C LYS A 71 -11.39 26.93 19.58
N GLY A 72 -10.75 27.06 18.41
CA GLY A 72 -9.35 26.74 18.12
C GLY A 72 -8.78 25.42 18.66
N ALA A 73 -8.94 24.32 17.91
CA ALA A 73 -8.13 23.11 18.11
C ALA A 73 -7.10 22.99 16.99
N SER A 74 -5.85 23.32 17.30
CA SER A 74 -4.67 22.96 16.51
C SER A 74 -4.53 21.43 16.52
N ILE A 75 -4.85 20.77 15.41
CA ILE A 75 -4.77 19.31 15.34
C ILE A 75 -3.41 18.85 14.81
N LEU A 76 -2.41 18.80 15.71
CA LEU A 76 -1.40 17.75 15.67
C LEU A 76 -2.04 16.54 16.34
N GLY A 77 -2.01 15.30 15.86
CA GLY A 77 -1.21 14.57 14.88
C GLY A 77 -1.47 13.10 15.28
N GLN A 78 -1.64 12.21 14.32
CA GLN A 78 -1.98 10.78 14.46
C GLN A 78 -3.47 10.38 14.33
N ASN A 79 -4.44 10.98 15.03
CA ASN A 79 -5.88 10.63 14.84
C ASN A 79 -6.54 11.25 13.60
N GLN A 80 -5.91 12.29 13.03
CA GLN A 80 -6.37 13.01 11.85
C GLN A 80 -6.45 12.11 10.60
N ASN A 81 -5.46 11.24 10.40
CA ASN A 81 -5.39 10.43 9.19
C ASN A 81 -6.47 9.35 9.16
N ALA A 82 -6.66 8.60 10.26
CA ALA A 82 -7.72 7.58 10.33
C ALA A 82 -9.12 8.20 10.15
N SER A 83 -9.38 9.35 10.76
CA SER A 83 -10.64 10.08 10.60
C SER A 83 -10.84 10.62 9.17
N LEU A 84 -9.77 11.10 8.52
CA LEU A 84 -9.78 11.58 7.14
C LEU A 84 -10.07 10.43 6.16
N TRP A 85 -9.36 9.31 6.27
CA TRP A 85 -9.56 8.16 5.38
C TRP A 85 -10.97 7.59 5.52
N LYS A 86 -11.47 7.48 6.76
CA LYS A 86 -12.86 7.06 7.03
C LYS A 86 -13.86 8.03 6.40
N ARG A 87 -13.67 9.34 6.57
CA ARG A 87 -14.54 10.38 5.96
C ARG A 87 -14.51 10.34 4.44
N LEU A 88 -13.36 10.00 3.86
CA LEU A 88 -13.20 9.84 2.41
C LEU A 88 -13.84 8.56 1.85
N GLY A 89 -14.26 7.64 2.72
CA GLY A 89 -14.94 6.39 2.37
C GLY A 89 -13.99 5.20 2.18
N TYR A 90 -12.75 5.29 2.68
CA TYR A 90 -11.76 4.22 2.59
C TYR A 90 -12.22 2.94 3.28
N SER A 91 -11.98 1.79 2.65
CA SER A 91 -12.21 0.46 3.23
C SER A 91 -10.89 -0.21 3.63
N ALA A 92 -10.65 -0.30 4.94
CA ALA A 92 -9.47 -0.98 5.49
C ALA A 92 -9.41 -2.47 5.11
N LYS A 93 -10.56 -3.17 5.12
CA LYS A 93 -10.65 -4.58 4.73
C LYS A 93 -10.24 -4.79 3.27
N LYS A 94 -10.86 -4.06 2.33
CA LYS A 94 -10.54 -4.16 0.89
C LYS A 94 -9.10 -3.74 0.61
N GLY A 95 -8.62 -2.69 1.28
CA GLY A 95 -7.25 -2.20 1.11
C GLY A 95 -6.18 -3.18 1.60
N TRP A 96 -6.40 -3.81 2.76
CA TRP A 96 -5.51 -4.83 3.29
C TRP A 96 -5.47 -6.08 2.40
N GLU A 97 -6.63 -6.58 1.97
CA GLU A 97 -6.71 -7.71 1.04
C GLU A 97 -5.96 -7.43 -0.27
N LEU A 98 -6.15 -6.23 -0.84
CA LEU A 98 -5.44 -5.83 -2.05
C LEU A 98 -3.92 -5.79 -1.87
N ALA A 99 -3.44 -5.15 -0.80
CA ALA A 99 -2.02 -5.10 -0.48
C ALA A 99 -1.43 -6.49 -0.28
N LYS A 100 -2.14 -7.38 0.43
CA LYS A 100 -1.74 -8.78 0.62
C LYS A 100 -1.61 -9.52 -0.71
N LYS A 101 -2.60 -9.41 -1.60
CA LYS A 101 -2.53 -10.02 -2.95
C LYS A 101 -1.38 -9.45 -3.77
N ALA A 102 -1.12 -8.15 -3.70
CA ALA A 102 -0.01 -7.51 -4.40
C ALA A 102 1.35 -8.03 -3.91
N VAL A 103 1.59 -8.04 -2.59
CA VAL A 103 2.82 -8.58 -1.99
C VAL A 103 3.02 -10.04 -2.39
N SER A 104 1.99 -10.88 -2.28
CA SER A 104 2.09 -12.31 -2.65
C SER A 104 2.36 -12.56 -4.12
N GLY A 105 2.07 -11.57 -4.99
CA GLY A 105 2.29 -11.65 -6.42
C GLY A 105 3.58 -10.97 -6.89
N ALA A 106 4.35 -10.34 -6.00
CA ALA A 106 5.58 -9.64 -6.39
C ALA A 106 6.66 -10.62 -6.87
N VAL A 107 7.40 -10.22 -7.90
CA VAL A 107 8.41 -11.06 -8.59
C VAL A 107 9.78 -10.39 -8.74
N GLY A 108 9.95 -9.14 -8.29
CA GLY A 108 11.25 -8.45 -8.25
C GLY A 108 11.55 -7.54 -9.43
N PHE A 109 10.60 -6.67 -9.84
CA PHE A 109 10.83 -5.58 -10.81
C PHE A 109 11.19 -6.01 -12.25
N ILE A 110 10.42 -6.94 -12.83
CA ILE A 110 10.63 -7.44 -14.20
C ILE A 110 10.03 -6.53 -15.31
N GLY A 111 9.68 -5.29 -15.00
CA GLY A 111 9.10 -4.32 -15.95
C GLY A 111 7.62 -4.56 -16.27
N LYS A 112 6.89 -5.31 -15.43
CA LYS A 112 5.47 -5.67 -15.67
C LYS A 112 4.51 -5.11 -14.61
N CYS A 113 4.88 -3.99 -13.97
CA CYS A 113 4.13 -3.32 -12.90
C CYS A 113 2.60 -3.32 -13.09
N ALA A 114 2.09 -2.77 -14.20
CA ALA A 114 0.65 -2.67 -14.47
C ALA A 114 -0.05 -4.05 -14.50
N ARG A 115 0.61 -5.07 -15.04
CA ARG A 115 0.04 -6.43 -15.09
C ARG A 115 -0.16 -6.98 -13.67
N TYR A 116 0.84 -6.83 -12.80
CA TYR A 116 0.78 -7.35 -11.43
C TYR A 116 -0.21 -6.59 -10.55
N VAL A 117 -0.24 -5.26 -10.66
CA VAL A 117 -1.22 -4.41 -9.97
C VAL A 117 -2.65 -4.79 -10.38
N LYS A 118 -2.93 -4.91 -11.68
CA LYS A 118 -4.26 -5.30 -12.16
C LYS A 118 -4.64 -6.73 -11.78
N ASN A 119 -3.69 -7.65 -11.77
CA ASN A 119 -3.91 -9.01 -11.29
C ASN A 119 -4.25 -9.02 -9.78
N ALA A 120 -3.57 -8.21 -8.98
CA ALA A 120 -3.87 -8.06 -7.55
C ALA A 120 -5.28 -7.48 -7.34
N ILE A 121 -5.68 -6.45 -8.10
CA ILE A 121 -7.03 -5.88 -8.07
C ILE A 121 -8.09 -6.95 -8.39
N SER A 122 -7.85 -7.74 -9.44
CA SER A 122 -8.77 -8.81 -9.84
C SER A 122 -8.85 -9.92 -8.79
N LYS A 123 -7.72 -10.38 -8.26
CA LYS A 123 -7.65 -11.41 -7.21
C LYS A 123 -8.22 -10.95 -5.86
N ALA A 124 -8.23 -9.65 -5.60
CA ALA A 124 -8.86 -9.06 -4.42
C ALA A 124 -10.39 -8.88 -4.59
N GLY A 125 -10.94 -9.22 -5.75
CA GLY A 125 -12.37 -9.04 -6.04
C GLY A 125 -12.78 -7.57 -6.22
N LEU A 126 -11.82 -6.68 -6.48
CA LEU A 126 -12.05 -5.23 -6.57
C LEU A 126 -12.29 -4.73 -8.01
N GLY A 127 -12.43 -5.63 -8.97
CA GLY A 127 -12.66 -5.32 -10.37
C GLY A 127 -12.25 -6.48 -11.28
N LYS A 128 -12.66 -6.44 -12.55
CA LYS A 128 -12.16 -7.40 -13.54
C LYS A 128 -10.76 -6.98 -14.00
N TYR A 129 -9.98 -7.92 -14.51
CA TYR A 129 -8.73 -7.59 -15.18
C TYR A 129 -9.03 -6.86 -16.50
N GLU A 130 -8.43 -5.68 -16.69
CA GLU A 130 -8.52 -4.91 -17.94
C GLU A 130 -7.12 -4.83 -18.59
N TYR A 131 -7.03 -4.91 -19.92
CA TYR A 131 -5.77 -4.74 -20.63
C TYR A 131 -5.36 -3.26 -20.69
N GLY A 132 -4.05 -2.99 -20.75
CA GLY A 132 -3.50 -1.63 -20.73
C GLY A 132 -2.17 -1.51 -19.98
N ASN A 133 -1.45 -0.43 -20.24
CA ASN A 133 -0.18 -0.09 -19.60
C ASN A 133 -0.39 0.74 -18.33
N ALA A 134 0.69 1.11 -17.65
CA ALA A 134 0.59 1.93 -16.43
C ALA A 134 0.00 3.33 -16.71
N CYS A 135 0.27 3.93 -17.88
CA CYS A 135 -0.36 5.19 -18.29
C CYS A 135 -1.87 5.10 -18.46
N ASP A 136 -2.40 3.92 -18.76
CA ASP A 136 -3.85 3.70 -18.98
C ASP A 136 -4.59 3.44 -17.66
N MET A 137 -3.84 3.21 -16.57
CA MET A 137 -4.40 2.90 -15.25
C MET A 137 -5.28 4.02 -14.71
N VAL A 138 -5.00 5.29 -15.01
CA VAL A 138 -5.87 6.40 -14.58
C VAL A 138 -7.29 6.19 -15.12
N SER A 139 -7.41 5.94 -16.43
CA SER A 139 -8.71 5.73 -17.08
C SER A 139 -9.39 4.44 -16.62
N ILE A 140 -8.62 3.35 -16.43
CA ILE A 140 -9.15 2.07 -15.92
C ILE A 140 -9.71 2.25 -14.50
N MET A 141 -8.94 2.89 -13.62
CA MET A 141 -9.33 3.03 -12.21
C MET A 141 -10.51 3.99 -12.03
N ARG A 142 -10.63 5.04 -12.85
CA ARG A 142 -11.79 5.96 -12.83
C ARG A 142 -13.12 5.28 -13.16
N ARG A 143 -13.11 4.24 -14.00
CA ARG A 143 -14.31 3.46 -14.33
C ARG A 143 -14.67 2.44 -13.25
N ASN A 144 -13.75 2.12 -12.36
CA ASN A 144 -13.94 1.10 -11.34
C ASN A 144 -14.58 1.70 -10.08
N LYS A 145 -15.87 1.40 -9.86
CA LYS A 145 -16.66 1.90 -8.73
C LYS A 145 -16.13 1.50 -7.34
N ASN A 146 -15.27 0.49 -7.25
CA ASN A 146 -14.65 0.10 -5.98
C ASN A 146 -13.57 1.07 -5.51
N PHE A 147 -13.12 1.97 -6.38
CA PHE A 147 -12.09 2.94 -6.07
C PHE A 147 -12.60 4.36 -6.19
N LYS A 148 -12.00 5.25 -5.40
CA LYS A 148 -12.21 6.69 -5.48
C LYS A 148 -10.88 7.37 -5.64
N GLU A 149 -10.81 8.25 -6.63
CA GLU A 149 -9.64 9.10 -6.87
C GLU A 149 -9.52 10.14 -5.75
N ILE A 150 -8.30 10.33 -5.26
CA ILE A 150 -7.96 11.39 -4.31
C ILE A 150 -6.87 12.26 -4.93
N ASN A 151 -6.87 13.54 -4.53
CA ASN A 151 -5.86 14.48 -5.01
C ASN A 151 -4.47 14.05 -4.49
N PRO A 152 -3.47 13.87 -5.37
CA PRO A 152 -2.12 13.53 -4.96
C PRO A 152 -1.37 14.67 -4.26
N ASN A 153 -1.82 15.93 -4.43
CA ASN A 153 -1.18 17.09 -3.83
C ASN A 153 -1.45 17.15 -2.32
N GLY A 154 -0.39 17.37 -1.54
CA GLY A 154 -0.46 17.48 -0.08
C GLY A 154 -0.57 16.13 0.66
N VAL A 155 -0.51 15.00 -0.06
CA VAL A 155 -0.54 13.67 0.54
C VAL A 155 0.88 13.14 0.77
N ASP A 156 1.18 12.76 2.01
CA ASP A 156 2.40 12.01 2.33
C ASP A 156 2.25 10.55 1.94
N LEU A 157 2.91 10.15 0.84
CA LEU A 157 2.81 8.81 0.28
C LEU A 157 3.21 7.71 1.26
N LYS A 158 4.13 8.01 2.19
CA LYS A 158 4.56 7.03 3.21
C LYS A 158 3.50 6.79 4.28
N LYS A 159 2.54 7.71 4.43
CA LYS A 159 1.42 7.62 5.39
C LYS A 159 0.12 7.16 4.74
N LEU A 160 0.15 6.81 3.45
CA LEU A 160 -1.02 6.25 2.77
C LEU A 160 -1.39 4.90 3.39
N PRO A 161 -2.70 4.62 3.55
CA PRO A 161 -3.16 3.35 4.07
C PRO A 161 -2.90 2.23 3.05
N ALA A 162 -3.06 0.98 3.48
CA ALA A 162 -2.87 -0.17 2.61
C ALA A 162 -3.89 -0.18 1.46
N GLY A 163 -3.44 -0.56 0.27
CA GLY A 163 -4.27 -0.75 -0.92
C GLY A 163 -4.53 0.50 -1.74
N CYS A 164 -3.92 1.65 -1.45
CA CYS A 164 -3.98 2.78 -2.37
C CYS A 164 -3.15 2.48 -3.61
N VAL A 165 -3.75 2.66 -4.79
CA VAL A 165 -3.08 2.49 -6.07
C VAL A 165 -2.49 3.84 -6.48
N LEU A 166 -1.17 3.89 -6.57
CA LEU A 166 -0.42 5.03 -7.10
C LEU A 166 -0.26 4.83 -8.60
N VAL A 167 -0.61 5.86 -9.37
CA VAL A 167 -0.45 5.86 -10.82
C VAL A 167 0.46 7.00 -11.22
N TYR A 168 1.54 6.69 -11.92
CA TYR A 168 2.48 7.63 -12.50
C TYR A 168 2.32 7.56 -14.02
N GLY A 169 1.94 8.69 -14.61
CA GLY A 169 1.88 8.87 -16.05
C GLY A 169 3.25 8.73 -16.71
N LYS A 170 3.25 8.85 -18.04
CA LYS A 170 4.47 8.79 -18.85
C LYS A 170 5.49 9.82 -18.39
N GLY A 171 6.72 9.40 -18.08
CA GLY A 171 7.82 10.28 -17.67
C GLY A 171 7.68 10.89 -16.27
N VAL A 172 6.59 10.61 -15.54
CA VAL A 172 6.35 11.19 -14.23
C VAL A 172 7.33 10.61 -13.22
N ALA A 173 7.89 11.48 -12.39
CA ALA A 173 8.83 11.14 -11.33
C ALA A 173 10.05 10.29 -11.78
N GLY A 174 10.47 10.44 -13.04
CA GLY A 174 11.62 9.71 -13.60
C GLY A 174 11.29 8.31 -14.11
N TYR A 175 10.03 7.89 -14.07
CA TYR A 175 9.59 6.61 -14.64
C TYR A 175 9.55 6.63 -16.18
N SER A 176 9.29 5.46 -16.78
CA SER A 176 9.29 5.28 -18.23
C SER A 176 8.49 6.35 -18.97
N LYS A 177 9.14 7.03 -19.92
CA LYS A 177 8.50 7.98 -20.85
C LYS A 177 7.48 7.33 -21.78
N LYS A 178 7.53 6.00 -21.95
CA LYS A 178 6.63 5.25 -22.83
C LYS A 178 5.42 4.68 -22.09
N TYR A 179 5.65 4.11 -20.91
CA TYR A 179 4.63 3.29 -20.22
C TYR A 179 4.14 3.85 -18.89
N GLY A 180 4.88 4.76 -18.24
CA GLY A 180 4.60 5.18 -16.87
C GLY A 180 4.97 4.13 -15.81
N HIS A 181 4.37 4.23 -14.61
CA HIS A 181 4.52 3.26 -13.52
C HIS A 181 3.25 3.20 -12.66
N THR A 182 3.03 2.07 -11.99
CA THR A 182 1.94 1.95 -11.02
C THR A 182 2.31 0.96 -9.93
N GLU A 183 1.85 1.22 -8.71
CA GLU A 183 2.15 0.46 -7.52
C GLU A 183 1.00 0.55 -6.50
N ILE A 184 0.96 -0.39 -5.57
CA ILE A 184 -0.05 -0.48 -4.50
C ILE A 184 0.66 -0.28 -3.16
N THR A 185 0.17 0.65 -2.34
CA THR A 185 0.72 0.88 -0.99
C THR A 185 0.42 -0.29 -0.06
N THR A 186 1.35 -0.63 0.83
CA THR A 186 1.18 -1.67 1.86
C THR A 186 0.70 -1.11 3.20
N GLY A 187 0.63 0.21 3.35
CA GLY A 187 0.21 0.88 4.59
C GLY A 187 1.32 1.13 5.62
N ASN A 188 2.56 0.67 5.35
CA ASN A 188 3.71 0.84 6.23
C ASN A 188 4.88 1.58 5.53
N GLY A 189 4.55 2.54 4.66
CA GLY A 189 5.53 3.32 3.90
C GLY A 189 6.23 2.55 2.77
N LYS A 190 5.73 1.36 2.42
CA LYS A 190 6.17 0.58 1.27
C LYS A 190 5.09 0.52 0.20
N ALA A 191 5.50 0.15 -1.00
CA ALA A 191 4.60 -0.05 -2.13
C ALA A 191 5.04 -1.27 -2.95
N VAL A 192 4.08 -1.82 -3.69
CA VAL A 192 4.25 -3.05 -4.48
C VAL A 192 3.73 -2.85 -5.89
N SER A 193 4.62 -3.00 -6.85
CA SER A 193 4.30 -3.09 -8.27
C SER A 193 4.37 -4.56 -8.71
N ASP A 194 5.35 -4.86 -9.55
CA ASP A 194 5.95 -6.17 -9.79
C ASP A 194 7.10 -6.48 -8.81
N GLY A 195 7.52 -5.53 -7.98
CA GLY A 195 8.45 -5.73 -6.87
C GLY A 195 8.03 -4.89 -5.66
N VAL A 196 8.63 -5.15 -4.49
CA VAL A 196 8.36 -4.39 -3.26
C VAL A 196 9.42 -3.30 -3.08
N THR A 197 9.01 -2.05 -2.93
CA THR A 197 9.89 -0.89 -2.76
C THR A 197 9.54 -0.08 -1.52
N GLN A 198 10.54 0.62 -0.96
CA GLN A 198 10.36 1.65 0.07
C GLN A 198 10.57 3.06 -0.48
N ASN A 199 11.02 3.16 -1.74
CA ASN A 199 11.29 4.39 -2.45
C ASN A 199 10.04 4.79 -3.21
N LEU A 200 9.09 5.41 -2.51
CA LEU A 200 7.89 5.96 -3.13
C LEU A 200 8.22 7.34 -3.71
N HIS A 201 8.06 7.47 -5.02
CA HIS A 201 8.39 8.68 -5.74
C HIS A 201 7.35 9.78 -5.49
N ARG A 202 7.80 11.02 -5.25
CA ARG A 202 6.89 12.13 -4.97
C ARG A 202 6.04 12.47 -6.20
N LYS A 203 4.80 12.92 -5.96
CA LYS A 203 3.86 13.44 -6.97
C LYS A 203 3.39 12.40 -8.01
N PRO A 204 2.64 11.36 -7.59
CA PRO A 204 1.92 10.52 -8.54
C PRO A 204 0.91 11.37 -9.33
N THR A 205 0.57 10.91 -10.53
CA THR A 205 -0.45 11.56 -11.37
C THR A 205 -1.83 11.45 -10.75
N ALA A 206 -2.14 10.30 -10.16
CA ALA A 206 -3.38 10.05 -9.45
C ALA A 206 -3.16 9.02 -8.35
N ILE A 207 -3.99 9.09 -7.31
CA ILE A 207 -4.06 8.09 -6.26
C ILE A 207 -5.49 7.60 -6.20
N PHE A 208 -5.67 6.27 -6.16
CA PHE A 208 -6.97 5.65 -6.06
C PHE A 208 -7.05 4.85 -4.75
N MET A 209 -7.99 5.19 -3.89
CA MET A 209 -8.21 4.45 -2.64
C MET A 209 -9.37 3.47 -2.79
N PRO A 210 -9.29 2.27 -2.21
CA PRO A 210 -10.40 1.32 -2.19
C PRO A 210 -11.48 1.81 -1.23
N THR A 211 -12.74 1.70 -1.65
CA THR A 211 -13.90 2.22 -0.91
C THR A 211 -14.83 1.11 -0.45
N ALA A 212 -15.61 1.39 0.59
CA ALA A 212 -16.55 0.43 1.18
C ALA A 212 -17.81 0.18 0.34
N ALA A 213 -17.84 0.62 -0.93
CA ALA A 213 -18.93 0.47 -1.90
C ALA A 213 -19.68 -0.86 -1.77
#